data_AF-A0A1M6JI53-F1
#
_entry.id   AF-A0A1M6JI53-F1
#
_cell.length_a   1.000
_cell.length_b   1.000
_cell.length_c   1.000
_cell.angle_alpha   90.00
_cell.angle_beta   90.00
_cell.angle_gamma   90.00
#
_symmetry.space_group_name_H-M   'P 1'
#
loop_
_entity.id
_entity.type
_entity.pdbx_description
1 polymer ?
#
loop_
_entity_poly.entity_id
_entity_poly.type
_entity_poly.pdbx_seq_one_letter_code
_entity_poly.pdbx_strand_id
1 'polypeptide(L)'
;MNEHQALDTPERWRAFLADYSAALVRTAPHTPRDRAGSLPEEAPWPGRAPARAQDVTAGPAGSASPPLPPSLRAFLAVSDGWSRPHGAAERVHGSADLRWFRESDTGADLIEIYGFEPQGAEDLLALFGRALEVAGHEEVWLLDPGDVRADGEWAAYVFHPGDGELERFADFGALMRAGLRLLRED
;
A
#
# COMPACT_ATOMS: atom_id res chain seq x y z
N MET A 1 21.66 2.37 -8.58
CA MET A 1 20.60 1.41 -8.98
C MET A 1 19.35 2.23 -9.24
N ASN A 2 18.60 2.00 -10.32
CA ASN A 2 17.61 2.93 -10.89
C ASN A 2 16.51 3.41 -9.92
N GLU A 3 16.73 4.52 -9.22
CA GLU A 3 15.76 5.16 -8.33
C GLU A 3 14.58 5.82 -9.08
N HIS A 4 14.66 5.93 -10.41
CA HIS A 4 13.67 6.59 -11.26
C HIS A 4 12.82 5.62 -12.12
N GLN A 5 12.99 4.30 -11.99
CA GLN A 5 12.17 3.36 -12.77
C GLN A 5 10.79 3.18 -12.14
N ALA A 6 9.75 3.38 -12.95
CA ALA A 6 8.37 3.08 -12.58
C ALA A 6 8.25 1.59 -12.23
N LEU A 7 7.56 1.28 -11.13
CA LEU A 7 7.23 -0.09 -10.73
C LEU A 7 5.95 -0.51 -11.46
N ASP A 8 6.02 -0.55 -12.78
CA ASP A 8 4.89 -0.76 -13.71
C ASP A 8 4.79 -2.21 -14.21
N THR A 9 5.77 -3.05 -13.89
CA THR A 9 5.93 -4.41 -14.43
C THR A 9 6.20 -5.43 -13.32
N PRO A 10 5.69 -6.67 -13.44
CA PRO A 10 5.89 -7.72 -12.44
C PRO A 10 7.37 -8.03 -12.18
N GLU A 11 8.23 -7.97 -13.19
CA GLU A 11 9.66 -8.26 -13.05
C GLU A 11 10.35 -7.22 -12.17
N ARG A 12 10.01 -5.94 -12.36
CA ARG A 12 10.52 -4.84 -11.53
C ARG A 12 10.02 -4.96 -10.10
N TRP A 13 8.75 -5.30 -9.91
CA TRP A 13 8.19 -5.57 -8.59
C TRP A 13 8.85 -6.73 -7.88
N ARG A 14 9.11 -7.85 -8.57
CA ARG A 14 9.80 -8.99 -7.97
C ARG A 14 11.20 -8.62 -7.50
N ALA A 15 11.96 -7.89 -8.32
CA ALA A 15 13.28 -7.41 -7.93
C ALA A 15 13.22 -6.45 -6.73
N PHE A 16 12.27 -5.52 -6.75
CA PHE A 16 12.06 -4.56 -5.68
C PHE A 16 11.65 -5.23 -4.35
N LEU A 17 10.68 -6.15 -4.37
CA LEU A 17 10.21 -6.85 -3.18
C LEU A 17 11.27 -7.78 -2.59
N ALA A 18 12.16 -8.35 -3.41
CA ALA A 18 13.31 -9.10 -2.92
C ALA A 18 14.27 -8.20 -2.12
N ASP A 19 14.58 -7.01 -2.64
CA ASP A 19 15.41 -6.01 -1.94
C ASP A 19 14.71 -5.47 -0.68
N TYR A 20 13.41 -5.23 -0.75
CA TYR A 20 12.57 -4.81 0.37
C TYR A 20 12.54 -5.84 1.49
N SER A 21 12.31 -7.11 1.14
CA SER A 21 12.36 -8.22 2.08
C SER A 21 13.73 -8.34 2.73
N ALA A 22 14.82 -8.22 1.96
CA ALA A 22 16.16 -8.23 2.51
C ALA A 22 16.42 -7.05 3.48
N ALA A 23 15.84 -5.87 3.21
CA ALA A 23 15.92 -4.72 4.10
C ALA A 23 15.15 -4.94 5.40
N LEU A 24 13.89 -5.41 5.32
CA LEU A 24 13.07 -5.76 6.49
C LEU A 24 13.77 -6.74 7.44
N VAL A 25 14.49 -7.71 6.88
CA VAL A 25 15.21 -8.73 7.67
C VAL A 25 16.40 -8.13 8.41
N ARG A 26 17.07 -7.14 7.81
CA ARG A 26 18.19 -6.45 8.45
C ARG A 26 17.74 -5.54 9.59
N THR A 27 16.62 -4.84 9.42
CA THR A 27 16.09 -3.89 10.41
C THR A 27 15.22 -4.54 11.47
N ALA A 28 14.77 -5.79 11.27
CA ALA A 28 14.06 -6.53 12.28
C ALA A 28 14.89 -6.56 13.58
N PRO A 29 14.31 -6.15 14.73
CA PRO A 29 15.02 -6.17 15.99
C PRO A 29 15.53 -7.59 16.21
N HIS A 30 16.83 -7.71 16.49
CA HIS A 30 17.45 -8.98 16.84
C HIS A 30 16.82 -9.44 18.16
N THR A 31 15.68 -10.11 18.07
CA THR A 31 15.17 -10.88 19.20
C THR A 31 16.24 -11.92 19.51
N PRO A 32 16.80 -11.96 20.73
CA PRO A 32 17.76 -12.99 21.08
C PRO A 32 16.99 -14.30 21.21
N ARG A 33 16.66 -14.91 20.08
CA ARG A 33 16.03 -16.23 20.03
C ARG A 33 17.08 -17.24 19.59
N ASP A 34 17.50 -18.00 20.59
CA ASP A 34 18.12 -19.32 20.55
C ASP A 34 19.64 -19.40 20.29
N ARG A 35 20.38 -19.40 21.42
CA ARG A 35 21.52 -20.33 21.64
C ARG A 35 21.02 -21.78 21.60
N ALA A 36 20.59 -22.25 20.44
CA ALA A 36 20.44 -23.66 20.11
C ALA A 36 20.33 -23.73 18.59
N GLY A 37 21.24 -24.48 17.97
CA GLY A 37 21.47 -24.42 16.54
C GLY A 37 20.24 -24.72 15.71
N SER A 38 19.93 -23.79 14.80
CA SER A 38 19.57 -23.96 13.39
C SER A 38 19.23 -22.57 12.90
N LEU A 39 20.07 -21.98 12.04
CA LEU A 39 19.68 -20.80 11.27
C LEU A 39 18.48 -21.22 10.41
N PRO A 40 17.30 -20.57 10.48
CA PRO A 40 16.33 -20.71 9.41
C PRO A 40 16.95 -20.03 8.18
N GLU A 41 17.35 -20.85 7.21
CA GLU A 41 17.67 -20.41 5.86
C GLU A 41 16.49 -19.58 5.33
N GLU A 42 16.82 -18.41 4.78
CA GLU A 42 15.91 -17.49 4.09
C GLU A 42 14.75 -16.99 4.97
N ALA A 43 14.88 -15.76 5.48
CA ALA A 43 13.73 -15.11 6.11
C ALA A 43 12.53 -15.17 5.14
N PRO A 44 11.38 -15.70 5.59
CA PRO A 44 10.30 -16.09 4.70
C PRO A 44 9.78 -14.87 3.94
N TRP A 45 9.66 -15.01 2.63
CA TRP A 45 9.06 -14.03 1.73
C TRP A 45 7.75 -13.48 2.35
N PRO A 46 7.66 -12.17 2.67
CA PRO A 46 6.50 -11.59 3.36
C PRO A 46 5.23 -11.51 2.50
N GLY A 47 5.38 -11.69 1.19
CA GLY A 47 4.31 -11.63 0.22
C GLY A 47 3.48 -12.91 0.17
N ARG A 48 2.27 -12.81 -0.39
CA ARG A 48 1.41 -13.98 -0.68
C ARG A 48 1.60 -14.44 -2.12
N ALA A 49 1.02 -15.59 -2.46
CA ALA A 49 0.97 -16.05 -3.84
C ALA A 49 0.35 -14.96 -4.75
N PRO A 50 0.75 -14.85 -6.02
CA PRO A 50 0.18 -13.87 -6.94
C PRO A 50 -1.35 -13.90 -7.01
N ALA A 51 -1.97 -12.73 -7.16
CA ALA A 51 -3.40 -12.61 -7.41
C ALA A 51 -3.75 -13.22 -8.78
N ARG A 52 -4.96 -13.77 -8.93
CA ARG A 52 -5.40 -14.24 -10.25
C ARG A 52 -5.63 -13.02 -11.15
N ALA A 53 -5.26 -13.12 -12.42
CA ALA A 53 -5.40 -12.04 -13.39
C ALA A 53 -6.85 -11.49 -13.50
N GLN A 54 -7.84 -12.34 -13.23
CA GLN A 54 -9.26 -11.99 -13.21
C GLN A 54 -9.60 -11.06 -12.04
N ASP A 55 -9.02 -11.29 -10.86
CA ASP A 55 -9.26 -10.50 -9.65
C ASP A 55 -8.61 -9.11 -9.77
N VAL A 56 -7.43 -9.05 -10.40
CA VAL A 56 -6.72 -7.79 -10.69
C VAL A 56 -7.45 -6.92 -11.72
N THR A 57 -8.12 -7.54 -12.68
CA THR A 57 -8.87 -6.83 -13.74
C THR A 57 -10.25 -6.41 -13.28
N ALA A 58 -10.91 -7.24 -12.45
CA ALA A 58 -12.22 -6.92 -11.89
C ALA A 58 -12.11 -5.78 -10.87
N GLY A 59 -11.12 -5.85 -9.97
CA GLY A 59 -10.95 -4.94 -8.84
C GLY A 59 -12.21 -4.82 -7.95
N PRO A 60 -12.15 -4.10 -6.82
CA PRO A 60 -13.37 -3.67 -6.11
C PRO A 60 -14.14 -2.58 -6.86
N ALA A 61 -13.54 -2.04 -7.91
CA ALA A 61 -14.00 -0.89 -8.64
C ALA A 61 -15.12 -1.23 -9.65
N GLY A 62 -15.26 -2.52 -10.02
CA GLY A 62 -16.21 -2.97 -11.03
C GLY A 62 -15.93 -2.37 -12.41
N SER A 63 -16.78 -2.68 -13.39
CA SER A 63 -16.59 -2.24 -14.80
C SER A 63 -16.80 -0.74 -15.05
N ALA A 64 -17.33 0.00 -14.06
CA ALA A 64 -17.67 1.43 -14.20
C ALA A 64 -16.60 2.38 -13.63
N SER A 65 -15.60 1.85 -12.90
CA SER A 65 -14.53 2.66 -12.35
C SER A 65 -13.30 2.66 -13.25
N PRO A 66 -12.38 3.64 -13.11
CA PRO A 66 -11.10 3.60 -13.81
C PRO A 66 -10.37 2.29 -13.49
N PRO A 67 -9.61 1.73 -14.44
CA PRO A 67 -8.84 0.52 -14.18
C PRO A 67 -7.82 0.80 -13.08
N LEU A 68 -7.56 -0.19 -12.22
CA LEU A 68 -6.56 -0.09 -11.15
C LEU A 68 -5.21 0.42 -11.71
N PRO A 69 -4.46 1.23 -10.95
CA PRO A 69 -3.22 1.83 -11.44
C PRO A 69 -2.19 0.75 -11.82
N PRO A 70 -1.39 0.96 -12.88
CA PRO A 70 -0.45 -0.05 -13.39
C PRO A 70 0.46 -0.62 -12.30
N SER A 71 0.97 0.21 -11.41
CA SER A 71 1.86 -0.22 -10.34
C SER A 71 1.19 -1.15 -9.32
N LEU A 72 -0.05 -0.88 -8.92
CA LEU A 72 -0.82 -1.77 -8.05
C LEU A 72 -1.13 -3.10 -8.75
N ARG A 73 -1.52 -3.07 -10.03
CA ARG A 73 -1.80 -4.31 -10.79
C ARG A 73 -0.56 -5.19 -10.91
N ALA A 74 0.58 -4.58 -11.21
CA ALA A 74 1.84 -5.29 -11.33
C ALA A 74 2.33 -5.83 -9.98
N PHE A 75 2.08 -5.12 -8.87
CA PHE A 75 2.31 -5.63 -7.52
C PHE A 75 1.46 -6.87 -7.23
N LEU A 76 0.14 -6.80 -7.45
CA LEU A 76 -0.77 -7.93 -7.21
C LEU A 76 -0.43 -9.16 -8.07
N ALA A 77 0.07 -8.95 -9.28
CA ALA A 77 0.56 -10.02 -10.15
C ALA A 77 1.85 -10.71 -9.63
N VAL A 78 2.51 -10.13 -8.64
CA VAL A 78 3.70 -10.70 -7.97
C VAL A 78 3.35 -11.20 -6.57
N SER A 79 2.53 -10.46 -5.84
CA SER A 79 2.18 -10.71 -4.45
C SER A 79 0.76 -10.24 -4.16
N ASP A 80 -0.13 -11.16 -3.77
CA ASP A 80 -1.51 -10.84 -3.38
C ASP A 80 -1.58 -10.29 -1.94
N GLY A 81 -0.98 -9.12 -1.75
CA GLY A 81 -0.78 -8.48 -0.45
C GLY A 81 0.61 -8.70 0.13
N TRP A 82 0.98 -7.88 1.11
CA TRP A 82 2.32 -7.85 1.71
C TRP A 82 2.26 -7.51 3.19
N SER A 83 2.78 -8.40 4.03
CA SER A 83 2.84 -8.18 5.47
C SER A 83 4.01 -7.26 5.85
N ARG A 84 3.81 -6.41 6.86
CA ARG A 84 4.80 -5.44 7.33
C ARG A 84 5.35 -4.53 6.21
N PRO A 85 4.48 -3.73 5.55
CA PRO A 85 4.98 -2.51 4.96
C PRO A 85 5.63 -1.64 6.05
N HIS A 86 6.45 -0.70 5.62
CA HIS A 86 7.04 0.32 6.50
C HIS A 86 5.94 1.19 7.12
N GLY A 87 6.30 1.97 8.13
CA GLY A 87 5.35 2.82 8.86
C GLY A 87 4.47 2.00 9.80
N ALA A 88 3.29 2.53 10.12
CA ALA A 88 2.34 1.89 11.04
C ALA A 88 1.24 1.10 10.32
N ALA A 89 1.33 0.96 8.99
CA ALA A 89 0.49 0.04 8.24
C ALA A 89 0.90 -1.41 8.53
N GLU A 90 -0.06 -2.24 8.95
CA GLU A 90 0.23 -3.64 9.29
C GLU A 90 0.43 -4.50 8.02
N ARG A 91 -0.35 -4.22 6.98
CA ARG A 91 -0.41 -5.03 5.76
C ARG A 91 -0.90 -4.24 4.55
N VAL A 92 -0.27 -4.44 3.40
CA VAL A 92 -0.83 -4.09 2.09
C VAL A 92 -1.85 -5.15 1.69
N HIS A 93 -3.06 -4.72 1.39
CA HIS A 93 -4.22 -5.56 1.04
C HIS A 93 -3.96 -6.36 -0.24
N GLY A 94 -4.45 -7.61 -0.25
CA GLY A 94 -4.55 -8.41 -1.47
C GLY A 94 -5.78 -8.02 -2.28
N SER A 95 -5.91 -8.52 -3.51
CA SER A 95 -7.00 -8.21 -4.43
C SER A 95 -8.39 -8.49 -3.86
N ALA A 96 -8.52 -9.48 -2.98
CA ALA A 96 -9.78 -9.80 -2.30
C ALA A 96 -10.13 -8.84 -1.15
N ASP A 97 -9.13 -8.16 -0.60
CA ASP A 97 -9.27 -7.24 0.54
C ASP A 97 -9.33 -5.77 0.10
N LEU A 98 -8.98 -5.48 -1.16
CA LEU A 98 -9.12 -4.13 -1.73
C LEU A 98 -10.59 -3.73 -1.71
N ARG A 99 -10.86 -2.52 -1.24
CA ARG A 99 -12.21 -1.95 -1.12
C ARG A 99 -12.16 -0.44 -1.17
N TRP A 100 -13.30 0.18 -1.49
CA TRP A 100 -13.42 1.63 -1.36
C TRP A 100 -13.33 2.03 0.11
N PHE A 101 -12.61 3.10 0.41
CA PHE A 101 -12.36 3.50 1.79
C PHE A 101 -13.66 3.79 2.54
N ARG A 102 -14.62 4.47 1.91
CA ARG A 102 -15.97 4.67 2.44
C ARG A 102 -16.77 3.39 2.78
N GLU A 103 -16.36 2.23 2.25
CA GLU A 103 -16.99 0.93 2.49
C GLU A 103 -16.28 0.13 3.60
N SER A 104 -15.16 0.65 4.11
CA SER A 104 -14.49 0.14 5.29
C SER A 104 -15.11 0.70 6.56
N ASP A 105 -15.07 -0.05 7.66
CA ASP A 105 -15.52 0.44 8.97
C ASP A 105 -14.74 1.70 9.36
N THR A 106 -13.40 1.68 9.23
CA THR A 106 -12.51 2.82 9.51
C THR A 106 -12.86 4.05 8.68
N GLY A 107 -13.12 3.89 7.38
CA GLY A 107 -13.45 4.99 6.50
C GLY A 107 -14.86 5.53 6.73
N ALA A 108 -15.83 4.67 7.08
CA ALA A 108 -17.16 5.11 7.48
C ALA A 108 -17.10 5.99 8.74
N ASP A 109 -16.38 5.54 9.76
CA ASP A 109 -16.18 6.28 11.01
C ASP A 109 -15.49 7.63 10.76
N LEU A 110 -14.42 7.65 9.95
CA LEU A 110 -13.70 8.88 9.64
C LEU A 110 -14.51 9.85 8.79
N ILE A 111 -15.30 9.37 7.82
CA ILE A 111 -16.21 10.23 7.06
C ILE A 111 -17.25 10.87 7.98
N GLU A 112 -17.77 10.11 8.96
CA GLU A 112 -18.68 10.65 9.96
C GLU A 112 -18.01 11.72 10.83
N ILE A 113 -16.83 11.41 11.41
CA ILE A 113 -16.07 12.34 12.26
C ILE A 113 -15.77 13.65 11.53
N TYR A 114 -15.17 13.59 10.34
CA TYR A 114 -14.81 14.78 9.57
C TYR A 114 -16.03 15.48 8.96
N GLY A 115 -17.16 14.77 8.82
CA GLY A 115 -18.44 15.34 8.39
C GLY A 115 -19.06 16.29 9.41
N PHE A 116 -18.75 16.13 10.70
CA PHE A 116 -19.19 17.04 11.76
C PHE A 116 -18.35 18.33 11.85
N GLU A 117 -17.14 18.34 11.28
CA GLU A 117 -16.25 19.50 11.23
C GLU A 117 -16.08 20.01 9.79
N PRO A 118 -17.11 20.66 9.21
CA PRO A 118 -17.14 20.98 7.78
C PRO A 118 -16.10 22.03 7.34
N GLN A 119 -15.46 22.74 8.27
CA GLN A 119 -14.51 23.80 7.93
C GLN A 119 -13.14 23.20 7.62
N GLY A 120 -12.78 23.15 6.34
CA GLY A 120 -11.45 22.74 5.88
C GLY A 120 -11.28 21.24 5.61
N ALA A 121 -12.31 20.42 5.85
CA ALA A 121 -12.29 18.98 5.60
C ALA A 121 -12.91 18.56 4.25
N GLU A 122 -13.39 19.50 3.43
CA GLU A 122 -14.14 19.20 2.19
C GLU A 122 -13.33 18.35 1.21
N ASP A 123 -12.07 18.71 0.97
CA ASP A 123 -11.17 17.98 0.07
C ASP A 123 -10.85 16.58 0.61
N LEU A 124 -10.71 16.46 1.93
CA LEU A 124 -10.42 15.19 2.61
C LEU A 124 -11.64 14.25 2.56
N LEU A 125 -12.85 14.77 2.82
CA LEU A 125 -14.09 14.01 2.68
C LEU A 125 -14.33 13.57 1.23
N ALA A 126 -14.02 14.43 0.26
CA ALA A 126 -14.10 14.08 -1.15
C ALA A 126 -13.10 12.99 -1.54
N LEU A 127 -11.90 12.98 -0.95
CA LEU A 127 -10.92 11.91 -1.10
C LEU A 127 -11.46 10.62 -0.46
N PHE A 128 -11.90 10.65 0.80
CA PHE A 128 -12.40 9.47 1.51
C PHE A 128 -13.58 8.80 0.81
N GLY A 129 -14.46 9.59 0.20
CA GLY A 129 -15.61 9.10 -0.56
C GLY A 129 -15.28 8.35 -1.85
N ARG A 130 -14.05 8.48 -2.38
CA ARG A 130 -13.67 7.87 -3.67
C ARG A 130 -12.38 7.07 -3.65
N ALA A 131 -11.58 7.20 -2.60
CA ALA A 131 -10.28 6.55 -2.52
C ALA A 131 -10.40 5.04 -2.33
N LEU A 132 -9.48 4.32 -2.95
CA LEU A 132 -9.28 2.89 -2.74
C LEU A 132 -8.36 2.67 -1.54
N GLU A 133 -8.79 1.91 -0.55
CA GLU A 133 -7.95 1.50 0.58
C GLU A 133 -7.01 0.36 0.15
N VAL A 134 -5.71 0.55 0.29
CA VAL A 134 -4.68 -0.45 -0.09
C VAL A 134 -3.83 -0.95 1.07
N ALA A 135 -3.86 -0.27 2.22
CA ALA A 135 -3.31 -0.75 3.48
C ALA A 135 -4.00 -0.03 4.64
N GLY A 136 -4.03 -0.66 5.81
CA GLY A 136 -4.65 -0.09 7.01
C GLY A 136 -4.15 -0.75 8.30
N HIS A 137 -4.08 0.02 9.39
CA HIS A 137 -4.24 -0.39 10.79
C HIS A 137 -4.19 0.87 11.68
N GLU A 138 -2.98 1.41 11.93
CA GLU A 138 -2.77 2.70 12.59
C GLU A 138 -2.68 3.86 11.59
N GLU A 139 -2.24 3.57 10.38
CA GLU A 139 -2.22 4.47 9.23
C GLU A 139 -3.00 3.84 8.09
N VAL A 140 -3.61 4.67 7.25
CA VAL A 140 -4.40 4.21 6.11
C VAL A 140 -3.73 4.66 4.82
N TRP A 141 -3.50 3.72 3.91
CA TRP A 141 -2.98 4.03 2.58
C TRP A 141 -4.11 4.04 1.57
N LEU A 142 -4.18 5.14 0.81
CA LEU A 142 -5.27 5.45 -0.09
C LEU A 142 -4.75 5.70 -1.51
N LEU A 143 -5.46 5.21 -2.53
CA LEU A 143 -5.23 5.59 -3.93
C LEU A 143 -6.43 6.35 -4.48
N ASP A 144 -6.19 7.49 -5.11
CA ASP A 144 -7.25 8.39 -5.58
C ASP A 144 -7.56 8.23 -7.08
N PRO A 145 -8.70 7.61 -7.47
CA PRO A 145 -9.11 7.52 -8.87
C PRO A 145 -9.56 8.87 -9.47
N GLY A 146 -9.70 9.92 -8.66
CA GLY A 146 -9.96 11.29 -9.09
C GLY A 146 -8.69 12.07 -9.47
N ASP A 147 -7.50 11.57 -9.12
CA ASP A 147 -6.20 12.17 -9.43
C ASP A 147 -5.33 11.17 -10.21
N VAL A 148 -5.65 11.05 -11.50
CA VAL A 148 -5.02 10.11 -12.43
C VAL A 148 -3.99 10.84 -13.29
N ARG A 149 -2.75 10.33 -13.28
CA ARG A 149 -1.64 10.83 -14.08
C ARG A 149 -1.69 10.32 -15.53
N ALA A 150 -0.87 10.92 -16.39
CA ALA A 150 -0.80 10.57 -17.81
C ALA A 150 -0.36 9.12 -18.10
N ASP A 151 0.33 8.48 -17.16
CA ASP A 151 0.74 7.07 -17.20
C ASP A 151 -0.35 6.11 -16.66
N GLY A 152 -1.49 6.64 -16.23
CA GLY A 152 -2.59 5.87 -15.63
C GLY A 152 -2.37 5.55 -14.15
N GLU A 153 -1.31 6.05 -13.53
CA GLU A 153 -1.12 5.94 -12.08
C GLU A 153 -2.07 6.87 -11.33
N TRP A 154 -2.54 6.41 -10.19
CA TRP A 154 -3.35 7.21 -9.26
C TRP A 154 -2.43 7.80 -8.21
N ALA A 155 -2.69 9.04 -7.78
CA ALA A 155 -2.01 9.59 -6.62
C ALA A 155 -2.24 8.70 -5.40
N ALA A 156 -1.19 8.52 -4.61
CA ALA A 156 -1.21 7.72 -3.40
C ALA A 156 -1.12 8.64 -2.18
N TYR A 157 -1.75 8.24 -1.08
CA TYR A 157 -1.77 9.01 0.15
C TYR A 157 -1.54 8.09 1.35
N VAL A 158 -0.84 8.61 2.35
CA VAL A 158 -0.83 8.05 3.71
C VAL A 158 -1.63 9.02 4.57
N PHE A 159 -2.70 8.51 5.17
CA PHE A 159 -3.51 9.25 6.12
C PHE A 159 -3.24 8.73 7.53
N HIS A 160 -3.01 9.65 8.46
CA HIS A 160 -2.75 9.38 9.86
C HIS A 160 -4.00 9.79 10.67
N PRO A 161 -4.88 8.84 11.05
CA PRO A 161 -6.12 9.16 11.76
C PRO A 161 -5.89 9.84 13.13
N GLY A 162 -4.73 9.64 13.74
CA GLY A 162 -4.42 10.15 15.08
C GLY A 162 -4.25 11.67 15.15
N ASP A 163 -3.69 12.28 14.11
CA ASP A 163 -3.43 13.72 14.03
C ASP A 163 -4.09 14.40 12.81
N GLY A 164 -4.64 13.60 11.89
CA GLY A 164 -5.29 14.07 10.67
C GLY A 164 -4.33 14.45 9.56
N GLU A 165 -3.04 14.09 9.67
CA GLU A 165 -2.07 14.38 8.63
C GLU A 165 -2.31 13.52 7.37
N LEU A 166 -2.11 14.16 6.20
CA LEU A 166 -2.26 13.53 4.90
C LEU A 166 -0.98 13.78 4.08
N GLU A 167 -0.19 12.73 3.90
CA GLU A 167 1.00 12.77 3.05
C GLU A 167 0.66 12.29 1.64
N ARG A 168 1.05 13.07 0.61
CA ARG A 168 0.79 12.74 -0.80
C ARG A 168 2.04 12.21 -1.49
N PHE A 169 1.87 11.12 -2.21
CA PHE A 169 2.85 10.48 -3.08
C PHE A 169 2.38 10.50 -4.53
N ALA A 170 3.35 10.41 -5.45
CA ALA A 170 3.06 10.49 -6.88
C ALA A 170 2.29 9.26 -7.42
N ASP A 171 2.50 8.09 -6.82
CA ASP A 171 1.89 6.81 -7.18
C ASP A 171 2.16 5.74 -6.08
N PHE A 172 1.50 4.57 -6.17
CA PHE A 172 1.69 3.46 -5.23
C PHE A 172 3.15 2.95 -5.22
N GLY A 173 3.82 2.94 -6.37
CA GLY A 173 5.23 2.59 -6.45
C GLY A 173 6.13 3.59 -5.69
N ALA A 174 5.82 4.88 -5.73
CA ALA A 174 6.53 5.93 -5.01
C ALA A 174 6.38 5.79 -3.50
N LEU A 175 5.17 5.45 -3.05
CA LEU A 175 4.87 5.12 -1.65
C LEU A 175 5.70 3.92 -1.17
N MET A 176 5.70 2.81 -1.91
CA MET A 176 6.51 1.63 -1.54
C MET A 176 8.02 1.93 -1.52
N ARG A 177 8.52 2.75 -2.46
CA ARG A 177 9.93 3.20 -2.46
C ARG A 177 10.27 4.10 -1.28
N ALA A 178 9.35 4.93 -0.80
CA ALA A 178 9.56 5.73 0.41
C ALA A 178 9.83 4.81 1.61
N GLY A 179 9.07 3.73 1.70
CA GLY A 179 9.33 2.71 2.71
C GLY A 179 10.65 2.02 2.69
N LEU A 180 11.11 1.65 1.49
CA LEU A 180 12.42 1.03 1.35
C LEU A 180 13.53 1.99 1.78
N ARG A 181 13.37 3.30 1.56
CA ARG A 181 14.34 4.31 2.01
C ARG A 181 14.37 4.38 3.53
N LEU A 182 13.22 4.47 4.18
CA LEU A 182 13.12 4.48 5.64
C LEU A 182 13.75 3.22 6.27
N LEU A 183 13.45 2.03 5.73
CA LEU A 183 14.04 0.76 6.16
C LEU A 183 15.56 0.65 5.92
N ARG A 184 16.18 1.61 5.24
CA ARG A 184 17.65 1.67 5.04
C ARG A 184 18.31 2.75 5.88
N GLU A 185 17.52 3.68 6.39
CA GLU A 185 17.95 4.79 7.23
C GLU A 185 17.93 4.41 8.72
N ASP A 186 17.16 3.38 9.11
CA ASP A 186 17.22 2.65 10.38
C ASP A 186 18.39 1.64 10.45
#